data_AF-A0A7Y0DZS4-F1
#
_entry.id   AF-A0A7Y0DZS4-F1
#
_cell.length_a   1.000
_cell.length_b   1.000
_cell.length_c   1.000
_cell.angle_alpha   90.00
_cell.angle_beta   90.00
_cell.angle_gamma   90.00
#
_symmetry.space_group_name_H-M   'P 1'
#
loop_
_entity.id
_entity.type
_entity.pdbx_description
1 polymer ?
#
loop_
_entity_poly.entity_id
_entity_poly.type
_entity_poly.pdbx_seq_one_letter_code
_entity_poly.pdbx_strand_id
1 'polypeptide(L)'
;MTVDTVHLMTIAGMALVTLAMRLGGYVLVRYVTLRGRAAVAMEAMPVAVLTALIVPTALATGPAETIAAAITALAAWRLPLIVAVAIGTVCVVLLRMGFS
;
A
#
# COMPACT_ATOMS: atom_id res chain seq x y z
N MET A 1 7.14 -18.96 -23.41
CA MET A 1 6.31 -18.88 -22.19
C MET A 1 5.07 -19.72 -22.42
N THR A 2 5.15 -21.02 -22.14
CA THR A 2 4.00 -21.92 -22.18
C THR A 2 3.21 -21.75 -20.89
N VAL A 3 1.90 -21.62 -21.02
CA VAL A 3 1.02 -21.51 -19.86
C VAL A 3 0.91 -22.91 -19.24
N ASP A 4 1.72 -23.18 -18.22
CA ASP A 4 1.65 -24.44 -17.48
C ASP A 4 0.34 -24.52 -16.68
N THR A 5 -0.22 -25.72 -16.58
CA THR A 5 -1.45 -25.99 -15.80
C THR A 5 -1.34 -25.49 -14.36
N VAL A 6 -0.14 -25.52 -13.77
CA VAL A 6 0.15 -25.00 -12.43
C VAL A 6 -0.06 -23.48 -12.33
N HIS A 7 0.31 -22.72 -13.37
CA HIS A 7 0.11 -21.27 -13.40
C HIS A 7 -1.39 -20.94 -13.49
N LEU A 8 -2.13 -21.67 -14.33
CA LEU A 8 -3.59 -21.53 -14.43
C LEU A 8 -4.29 -21.84 -13.11
N MET A 9 -3.89 -22.92 -12.44
CA MET A 9 -4.44 -23.27 -11.13
C MET A 9 -4.09 -22.22 -10.06
N THR A 10 -2.88 -21.67 -10.08
CA THR A 10 -2.47 -20.59 -9.17
C THR A 10 -3.33 -19.33 -9.37
N ILE A 11 -3.51 -18.89 -10.61
CA ILE A 11 -4.34 -17.72 -10.94
C ILE A 11 -5.80 -17.97 -10.55
N ALA A 12 -6.35 -19.15 -10.86
CA ALA A 12 -7.70 -19.53 -10.48
C ALA A 12 -7.86 -19.55 -8.94
N GLY A 13 -6.87 -20.07 -8.22
CA GLY A 13 -6.82 -20.06 -6.76
C GLY A 13 -6.80 -18.65 -6.18
N MET A 14 -5.92 -17.77 -6.68
CA MET A 14 -5.88 -16.36 -6.28
C MET A 14 -7.22 -15.65 -6.55
N ALA A 15 -7.84 -15.93 -7.70
CA ALA A 15 -9.14 -15.38 -8.05
C ALA A 15 -10.24 -15.86 -7.10
N LEU A 16 -10.28 -17.16 -6.79
CA LEU A 16 -11.24 -17.75 -5.85
C LEU A 16 -11.10 -17.13 -4.46
N VAL A 17 -9.88 -17.02 -3.93
CA VAL A 17 -9.64 -16.39 -2.62
C VAL A 17 -10.05 -14.92 -2.62
N THR A 18 -9.74 -14.18 -3.68
CA THR A 18 -10.11 -12.76 -3.82
C THR A 18 -11.64 -12.59 -3.81
N LEU A 19 -12.35 -13.42 -4.58
CA LEU A 19 -13.81 -13.41 -4.63
C LEU A 19 -14.40 -13.81 -3.29
N ALA A 20 -13.86 -14.86 -2.64
CA ALA A 20 -14.29 -15.30 -1.33
C ALA A 20 -14.14 -14.18 -0.28
N MET A 21 -13.05 -13.41 -0.31
CA MET A 21 -12.85 -12.27 0.59
C MET A 21 -13.86 -11.15 0.32
N ARG A 22 -14.18 -10.88 -0.95
CA ARG A 22 -15.16 -9.86 -1.33
C ARG A 22 -16.59 -10.25 -0.92
N LEU A 23 -16.99 -11.49 -1.19
CA LEU A 23 -18.27 -12.07 -0.78
C LEU A 23 -18.37 -12.14 0.75
N GLY A 24 -17.33 -12.61 1.41
CA GLY A 24 -17.22 -12.67 2.86
C GLY A 24 -17.37 -11.29 3.50
N GLY A 25 -16.73 -10.26 2.95
CA GLY A 25 -16.90 -8.87 3.40
C GLY A 25 -18.34 -8.38 3.29
N TYR A 26 -19.02 -8.64 2.16
CA TYR A 26 -20.43 -8.25 1.98
C TYR A 26 -21.36 -8.92 3.01
N VAL A 27 -21.14 -10.21 3.26
CA VAL A 27 -21.88 -10.97 4.27
C VAL A 27 -21.57 -10.44 5.67
N LEU A 28 -20.29 -10.16 5.97
CA LEU A 28 -19.84 -9.69 7.29
C LEU A 28 -20.42 -8.31 7.63
N VAL A 29 -20.47 -7.38 6.67
CA VAL A 29 -21.09 -6.05 6.86
C VAL A 29 -22.57 -6.15 7.21
N ARG A 30 -23.27 -7.21 6.75
CA ARG A 30 -24.68 -7.45 7.11
C ARG A 30 -24.86 -7.88 8.56
N TYR A 31 -23.86 -8.51 9.17
CA TYR A 31 -23.93 -9.02 10.55
C TYR A 31 -23.14 -8.18 11.57
N VAL A 32 -22.21 -7.33 11.12
CA VAL A 32 -21.32 -6.53 11.97
C VAL A 32 -21.68 -5.06 11.86
N THR A 33 -22.38 -4.53 12.86
CA THR A 33 -22.57 -3.09 13.02
C THR A 33 -21.32 -2.48 13.68
N LEU A 34 -20.47 -1.83 12.89
CA LEU A 34 -19.31 -1.10 13.39
C LEU A 34 -19.77 0.16 14.13
N ARG A 35 -19.56 0.23 15.45
CA ARG A 35 -19.89 1.41 16.27
C ARG A 35 -18.67 1.88 17.07
N GLY A 36 -18.51 3.20 17.21
CA GLY A 36 -17.43 3.80 18.00
C GLY A 36 -16.04 3.51 17.44
N ARG A 37 -15.11 3.07 18.31
CA ARG A 37 -13.68 2.90 17.99
C ARG A 37 -13.41 1.89 16.86
N ALA A 38 -14.26 0.87 16.71
CA ALA A 38 -14.09 -0.14 15.67
C ALA A 38 -14.31 0.43 14.26
N ALA A 39 -15.25 1.38 14.10
CA ALA A 39 -15.49 2.04 12.81
C ALA A 39 -14.29 2.89 12.39
N VAL A 40 -13.75 3.68 13.33
CA VAL A 40 -12.56 4.51 13.09
C VAL A 40 -11.34 3.65 12.73
N ALA A 41 -11.15 2.51 13.40
CA ALA A 41 -10.08 1.58 13.07
C ALA A 41 -10.23 1.02 11.64
N MET A 42 -11.44 0.63 11.23
CA MET A 42 -11.72 0.14 9.87
C MET A 42 -11.53 1.21 8.81
N GLU A 43 -11.85 2.47 9.10
CA GLU A 43 -11.60 3.60 8.19
C GLU A 43 -10.10 3.88 8.00
N ALA A 44 -9.29 3.63 9.05
CA ALA A 44 -7.83 3.75 9.01
C ALA A 44 -7.11 2.51 8.43
N MET A 45 -7.79 1.36 8.31
CA MET A 45 -7.18 0.11 7.81
C MET A 45 -6.53 0.24 6.42
N PRO A 46 -7.15 0.89 5.41
CA PRO A 46 -6.57 0.97 4.07
C PRO A 46 -5.21 1.66 4.09
N VAL A 47 -5.10 2.81 4.75
CA VAL A 47 -3.83 3.53 4.84
C VAL A 47 -2.81 2.79 5.70
N ALA A 48 -3.24 2.12 6.78
CA ALA A 48 -2.35 1.36 7.65
C ALA A 48 -1.72 0.17 6.91
N VAL A 49 -2.52 -0.61 6.17
CA VAL A 49 -2.04 -1.77 5.41
C VAL A 49 -1.10 -1.33 4.28
N LEU A 50 -1.47 -0.30 3.52
CA LEU A 50 -0.60 0.26 2.47
C LEU A 50 0.75 0.73 3.05
N THR A 51 0.72 1.44 4.18
CA THR A 51 1.94 1.91 4.84
C THR A 51 2.79 0.75 5.32
N ALA A 52 2.20 -0.26 5.96
CA ALA A 52 2.90 -1.45 6.42
C ALA A 52 3.58 -2.26 5.30
N LEU A 53 2.98 -2.25 4.09
CA LEU A 53 3.56 -2.88 2.90
C LEU A 53 4.66 -2.04 2.26
N ILE A 54 4.46 -0.72 2.15
CA ILE A 54 5.36 0.18 1.41
C ILE A 54 6.61 0.53 2.22
N VAL A 55 6.47 0.81 3.52
CA VAL A 55 7.59 1.18 4.40
C VAL A 55 8.79 0.22 4.33
N PRO A 56 8.62 -1.12 4.44
CA PRO A 56 9.76 -2.03 4.37
C PRO A 56 10.42 -2.02 2.99
N THR A 57 9.63 -1.90 1.91
CA THR A 57 10.20 -1.77 0.56
C THR A 57 11.00 -0.48 0.41
N ALA A 58 10.49 0.65 0.91
CA ALA A 58 11.21 1.93 0.88
C ALA A 58 12.52 1.89 1.68
N LEU A 59 12.58 1.08 2.75
CA LEU A 59 13.78 0.87 3.55
C LEU A 59 14.78 -0.11 2.90
N ALA A 60 14.29 -1.09 2.15
CA ALA A 60 15.11 -2.17 1.59
C ALA A 60 15.78 -1.81 0.25
N THR A 61 15.24 -0.86 -0.53
CA THR A 61 15.76 -0.57 -1.87
C THR A 61 17.05 0.26 -1.86
N GLY A 62 17.29 1.08 -0.83
CA GLY A 62 18.55 1.80 -0.66
C GLY A 62 18.47 3.05 0.23
N PRO A 63 19.63 3.65 0.57
CA PRO A 63 19.68 4.86 1.39
C PRO A 63 19.03 6.06 0.69
N ALA A 64 19.14 6.16 -0.63
CA ALA A 64 18.49 7.18 -1.45
C ALA A 64 16.96 7.17 -1.30
N GLU A 65 16.35 5.99 -1.42
CA GLU A 65 14.89 5.85 -1.32
C GLU A 65 14.39 6.01 0.11
N THR A 66 15.17 5.57 1.10
CA THR A 66 14.87 5.78 2.51
C THR A 66 14.84 7.27 2.88
N ILE A 67 15.85 8.03 2.45
CA ILE A 67 15.93 9.48 2.70
C ILE A 67 14.78 10.22 2.00
N ALA A 68 14.50 9.87 0.74
CA ALA A 68 13.39 10.47 0.01
C ALA A 68 12.04 10.16 0.66
N ALA A 69 11.82 8.93 1.14
CA ALA A 69 10.62 8.55 1.87
C ALA A 69 10.47 9.33 3.19
N ALA A 70 11.56 9.54 3.93
CA ALA A 70 11.55 10.33 5.15
C ALA A 70 11.19 11.81 4.89
N ILE A 71 11.77 12.43 3.85
CA ILE A 71 11.43 13.79 3.42
C ILE A 71 9.96 13.89 3.02
N THR A 72 9.46 12.90 2.27
CA THR A 72 8.06 12.84 1.83
C THR A 72 7.11 12.73 3.03
N ALA A 73 7.45 11.90 4.02
CA ALA A 73 6.67 11.74 5.24
C ALA A 73 6.60 13.06 6.04
N LEU A 74 7.73 13.78 6.14
CA LEU A 74 7.78 15.07 6.82
C LEU A 74 6.97 16.14 6.06
N ALA A 75 7.03 16.14 4.73
CA ALA A 75 6.25 17.04 3.89
C ALA A 75 4.74 16.75 4.01
N ALA A 76 4.35 15.47 4.02
CA ALA A 76 2.95 15.05 4.11
C ALA A 76 2.25 15.48 5.41
N TRP A 77 2.99 15.74 6.49
CA TRP A 77 2.43 16.26 7.75
C TRP A 77 2.08 17.75 7.73
N ARG A 78 2.65 18.54 6.82
CA ARG A 78 2.52 20.01 6.83
C ARG A 78 1.92 20.58 5.54
N LEU A 79 1.98 19.85 4.43
CA LEU A 79 1.64 20.33 3.09
C LEU A 79 0.45 19.58 2.50
N PRO A 80 -0.29 20.18 1.54
CA PRO A 80 -1.34 19.48 0.81
C PRO A 80 -0.77 18.25 0.09
N LEU A 81 -1.54 17.16 0.04
CA LEU A 81 -1.11 15.84 -0.44
C LEU A 81 -0.40 15.90 -1.80
N ILE A 82 -0.89 16.73 -2.71
CA ILE A 82 -0.32 16.91 -4.06
C ILE A 82 1.10 17.48 -4.02
N VAL A 83 1.37 18.41 -3.10
CA VAL A 83 2.70 19.01 -2.94
C VAL A 83 3.65 18.01 -2.29
N ALA A 84 3.18 17.22 -1.32
CA ALA A 84 3.99 16.17 -0.70
C ALA A 84 4.40 15.09 -1.73
N VAL A 85 3.47 14.68 -2.61
CA VAL A 85 3.76 13.72 -3.68
C VAL A 85 4.77 14.28 -4.68
N ALA A 86 4.61 15.56 -5.08
CA ALA A 86 5.56 16.21 -5.99
C ALA A 86 6.97 16.27 -5.39
N ILE A 87 7.09 16.71 -4.14
CA ILE A 87 8.38 16.78 -3.41
C ILE A 87 9.00 15.38 -3.31
N GLY A 88 8.23 14.38 -2.90
CA GLY A 88 8.74 13.01 -2.76
C GLY A 88 9.25 12.43 -4.08
N THR A 89 8.50 12.63 -5.17
CA THR A 89 8.89 12.17 -6.50
C THR A 89 10.18 12.85 -6.95
N VAL A 90 10.28 14.18 -6.79
CA VAL A 90 11.49 14.94 -7.14
C VAL A 90 12.69 14.49 -6.30
N CYS A 91 12.51 14.30 -4.99
CA CYS A 91 13.57 13.81 -4.11
C CYS A 91 14.09 12.43 -4.54
N VAL A 92 13.21 11.45 -4.80
CA VAL A 92 13.62 10.12 -5.27
C VAL A 92 14.42 10.21 -6.57
N VAL A 93 13.94 11.00 -7.54
CA VAL A 93 14.60 11.16 -8.83
C VAL A 93 15.99 11.77 -8.68
N LEU A 94 16.12 12.87 -7.93
CA LEU A 94 17.40 13.54 -7.73
C LEU A 94 18.40 12.65 -6.97
N LEU A 95 17.95 11.96 -5.92
CA LEU A 95 18.80 11.05 -5.15
C LEU A 95 19.24 9.85 -5.99
N ARG A 96 18.36 9.32 -6.87
CA ARG A 96 18.70 8.23 -7.77
C ARG A 96 19.67 8.65 -8.87
N MET A 97 19.59 9.88 -9.36
CA MET A 97 20.53 10.42 -10.34
C MET A 97 21.94 10.64 -9.77
N GLY A 98 22.05 10.99 -8.48
CA GLY A 98 23.35 11.20 -7.82
C GLY A 98 24.03 9.92 -7.30
N PHE A 99 23.29 8.81 -7.19
CA PHE A 99 23.80 7.50 -6.72
C PHE A 99 23.99 6.47 -7.85
N SER A 100 23.80 6.85 -9.12
CA SER A 100 24.09 6.03 -10.31
C SER A 100 25.50 6.28 -10.83
#